data_AF-A0A923XBG5-F1
#
_entry.id   AF-A0A923XBG5-F1
#
_cell.length_a   1.000
_cell.length_b   1.000
_cell.length_c   1.000
_cell.angle_alpha   90.00
_cell.angle_beta   90.00
_cell.angle_gamma   90.00
#
_symmetry.space_group_name_H-M   'P 1'
#
loop_
_entity.id
_entity.type
_entity.pdbx_description
1 polymer ?
#
loop_
_entity_poly.entity_id
_entity_poly.type
_entity_poly.pdbx_seq_one_letter_code
_entity_poly.pdbx_strand_id
1 'polypeptide(L)'
;MSDKVKTKLFFLKSFPNDLKTIEGYLAKRNFEIMSECDLRDGILKLIPFEPAYVFIAWDHPNEKILSVPKVIHQSSSAAIIPYITSSTKEQTRKLEAATNYTHKLYPPLSGPAIMRIISKIERQAADAAKDPTRHRSLNLEDNSIINVKGSFGAEDLEKFLKDIENSEKEKADAKKTLADALLKRNQAKLKSLQLQSLDEKLKSLLQKKFEDDVKNQMMEMVQTSHDGENATAGTDKSSVRKLLCVIVQSASWCGYLLVSSQIEINNDDYKSLIQAWLQDQLVDLAEISKYDYFEVKLDVGNYSELKTWVQERSDYLEFIEIDKNEIFVSFFTLDPKYLMLELNEVHEMLEVPIDLIDVDRTIAFSLFIHLPENKKYLLYTLPLQSLTSSQKQRLLDKNVQTLFTPVEFEAELKKLKAEKFLNSSLQQMKQDSGS
;
A
#
# COMPACT_ATOMS: atom_id res chain seq x y z
N MET A 1 -5.34 43.26 33.89
CA MET A 1 -4.56 42.36 33.01
C MET A 1 -5.23 42.42 31.65
N SER A 2 -4.52 42.85 30.60
CA SER A 2 -5.08 42.92 29.24
C SER A 2 -5.21 41.50 28.70
N ASP A 3 -6.43 41.05 28.42
CA ASP A 3 -6.69 39.84 27.65
C ASP A 3 -6.10 40.04 26.24
N LYS A 4 -4.87 39.57 26.05
CA LYS A 4 -4.29 39.49 24.71
C LYS A 4 -5.13 38.48 23.92
N VAL A 5 -5.82 38.97 22.90
CA VAL A 5 -6.55 38.16 21.93
C VAL A 5 -5.63 37.05 21.43
N LYS A 6 -6.03 35.79 21.67
CA LYS A 6 -5.26 34.62 21.24
C LYS A 6 -5.41 34.46 19.73
N THR A 7 -4.30 34.20 19.05
CA THR A 7 -4.32 33.89 17.63
C THR A 7 -4.91 32.49 17.44
N LYS A 8 -5.98 32.39 16.65
CA LYS A 8 -6.67 31.14 16.36
C LYS A 8 -6.01 30.38 15.22
N LEU A 9 -5.69 29.12 15.44
CA LEU A 9 -5.09 28.18 14.48
C LEU A 9 -6.03 26.99 14.29
N PHE A 10 -6.29 26.62 13.04
CA PHE A 10 -7.04 25.41 12.71
C PHE A 10 -6.17 24.41 11.98
N PHE A 11 -6.22 23.14 12.35
CA PHE A 11 -5.48 22.06 11.70
C PHE A 11 -6.42 21.00 11.13
N LEU A 12 -6.39 20.80 9.81
CA LEU A 12 -6.88 19.58 9.18
C LEU A 12 -5.74 18.56 9.16
N LYS A 13 -5.92 17.44 9.88
CA LYS A 13 -4.91 16.41 10.14
C LYS A 13 -5.16 15.17 9.30
N SER A 14 -4.09 14.51 8.86
CA SER A 14 -4.20 13.21 8.20
C SER A 14 -4.65 12.12 9.18
N PHE A 15 -4.15 12.14 10.42
CA PHE A 15 -4.54 11.20 11.47
C PHE A 15 -4.81 11.89 12.82
N PRO A 16 -5.62 11.29 13.73
CA PRO A 16 -6.03 11.93 14.99
C PRO A 16 -4.87 12.36 15.91
N ASN A 17 -3.74 11.65 15.86
CA ASN A 17 -2.64 11.78 16.82
C ASN A 17 -1.42 12.57 16.31
N ASP A 18 -1.37 12.96 15.04
CA ASP A 18 -0.14 13.46 14.39
C ASP A 18 0.45 14.72 15.03
N LEU A 19 -0.39 15.58 15.60
CA LEU A 19 0.00 16.90 16.08
C LEU A 19 -0.18 17.11 17.58
N LYS A 20 -0.54 16.10 18.38
CA LYS A 20 -0.87 16.27 19.81
C LYS A 20 0.22 17.02 20.61
N THR A 21 1.48 16.66 20.39
CA THR A 21 2.63 17.30 21.06
C THR A 21 2.80 18.77 20.62
N ILE A 22 2.53 19.05 19.34
CA ILE A 22 2.66 20.37 18.73
C ILE A 22 1.52 21.28 19.20
N GLU A 23 0.29 20.77 19.22
CA GLU A 23 -0.90 21.44 19.76
C GLU A 23 -0.65 21.86 21.21
N GLY A 24 -0.17 20.94 22.06
CA GLY A 24 0.18 21.24 23.45
C GLY A 24 1.29 22.29 23.60
N TYR A 25 2.28 22.30 22.70
CA TYR A 25 3.35 23.29 22.68
C TYR A 25 2.86 24.69 22.30
N LEU A 26 1.96 24.78 21.30
CA LEU A 26 1.41 26.04 20.80
C LEU A 26 0.36 26.62 21.76
N ALA A 27 -0.47 25.77 22.39
CA ALA A 27 -1.45 26.20 23.39
C ALA A 27 -0.79 26.91 24.59
N LYS A 28 0.39 26.43 25.02
CA LYS A 28 1.22 27.07 26.06
C LYS A 28 1.76 28.45 25.67
N ARG A 29 1.67 28.82 24.39
CA ARG A 29 2.20 30.08 23.81
C ARG A 29 1.10 31.02 23.32
N ASN A 30 -0.08 30.94 23.93
CA ASN A 30 -1.23 31.82 23.64
C ASN A 30 -1.84 31.66 22.24
N PHE A 31 -1.70 30.48 21.64
CA PHE A 31 -2.51 30.10 20.49
C PHE A 31 -3.78 29.41 20.95
N GLU A 32 -4.90 29.74 20.33
CA GLU A 32 -6.14 28.97 20.44
C GLU A 32 -6.18 27.99 19.26
N ILE A 33 -6.32 26.70 19.54
CA ILE A 33 -6.10 25.66 18.54
C ILE A 33 -7.32 24.76 18.47
N MET A 34 -7.78 24.52 17.25
CA MET A 34 -8.75 23.49 16.94
C MET A 34 -8.15 22.58 15.88
N SER A 35 -8.41 21.29 15.97
CA SER A 35 -7.89 20.33 14.99
C SER A 35 -8.86 19.20 14.76
N GLU A 36 -8.98 18.80 13.50
CA GLU A 36 -9.91 17.76 13.04
C GLU A 36 -9.21 16.86 12.05
N CYS A 37 -9.53 15.57 12.08
CA CYS A 37 -9.05 14.59 11.10
C CYS A 37 -10.12 14.22 10.07
N ASP A 38 -11.39 14.39 10.43
CA ASP A 38 -12.48 14.20 9.49
C ASP A 38 -12.68 15.48 8.68
N LEU A 39 -12.78 15.32 7.35
CA LEU A 39 -12.83 16.45 6.43
C LEU A 39 -14.15 17.23 6.57
N ARG A 40 -15.26 16.53 6.77
CA ARG A 40 -16.60 17.10 6.87
C ARG A 40 -16.74 17.88 8.17
N ASP A 41 -16.43 17.24 9.29
CA ASP A 41 -16.44 17.88 10.61
C ASP A 41 -15.44 19.03 10.67
N GLY A 42 -14.29 18.86 10.03
CA GLY A 42 -13.26 19.88 9.88
C GLY A 42 -13.81 21.16 9.26
N ILE A 43 -14.50 21.07 8.13
CA ILE A 43 -15.07 22.24 7.45
C ILE A 43 -16.21 22.86 8.27
N LEU A 44 -17.11 22.03 8.83
CA LEU A 44 -18.22 22.51 9.65
C LEU A 44 -17.76 23.26 10.91
N LYS A 45 -16.61 22.87 11.48
CA LYS A 45 -16.01 23.53 12.64
C LYS A 45 -15.11 24.71 12.26
N LEU A 46 -14.49 24.67 11.09
CA LEU A 46 -13.60 25.75 10.60
C LEU A 46 -14.35 27.07 10.43
N ILE A 47 -15.55 27.02 9.84
CA ILE A 47 -16.37 28.22 9.56
C ILE A 47 -16.70 28.99 10.86
N PRO A 48 -17.34 28.40 11.88
CA PRO A 48 -17.66 29.12 13.11
C PRO A 48 -16.43 29.44 13.97
N PHE A 49 -15.31 28.73 13.79
CA PHE A 49 -14.10 28.98 14.56
C PHE A 49 -13.36 30.26 14.12
N GLU A 50 -13.49 30.64 12.84
CA GLU A 50 -12.84 31.81 12.23
C GLU A 50 -11.33 31.90 12.54
N PRO A 51 -10.53 30.90 12.12
CA PRO A 51 -9.10 30.90 12.37
C PRO A 51 -8.37 31.97 11.57
N ALA A 52 -7.28 32.52 12.12
CA ALA A 52 -6.37 33.38 11.38
C ALA A 52 -5.47 32.58 10.42
N TYR A 53 -5.15 31.34 10.80
CA TYR A 53 -4.30 30.44 10.03
C TYR A 53 -4.94 29.04 9.96
N VAL A 54 -5.01 28.49 8.76
CA VAL A 54 -5.47 27.11 8.51
C VAL A 54 -4.31 26.28 7.98
N PHE A 55 -3.98 25.22 8.72
CA PHE A 55 -2.99 24.24 8.32
C PHE A 55 -3.69 23.03 7.73
N ILE A 56 -3.31 22.65 6.51
CA ILE A 56 -3.96 21.56 5.77
C ILE A 56 -2.93 20.47 5.50
N ALA A 57 -3.19 19.26 6.00
CA ALA A 57 -2.37 18.10 5.66
C ALA A 57 -2.57 17.75 4.18
N TRP A 58 -1.56 17.97 3.35
CA TRP A 58 -1.61 17.72 1.91
C TRP A 58 -1.54 16.24 1.56
N ASP A 59 -1.08 15.42 2.50
CA ASP A 59 -1.04 13.95 2.46
C ASP A 59 -2.27 13.32 3.15
N HIS A 60 -3.37 14.06 3.26
CA HIS A 60 -4.62 13.58 3.86
C HIS A 60 -5.20 12.39 3.07
N PRO A 61 -5.79 11.37 3.73
CA PRO A 61 -6.35 10.20 3.06
C PRO A 61 -7.54 10.49 2.13
N ASN A 62 -8.22 11.62 2.34
CA ASN A 62 -9.30 12.09 1.47
C ASN A 62 -8.76 13.02 0.37
N GLU A 63 -8.88 12.62 -0.90
CA GLU A 63 -8.39 13.37 -2.08
C GLU A 63 -9.04 14.76 -2.23
N LYS A 64 -10.25 14.94 -1.69
CA LYS A 64 -10.96 16.23 -1.72
C LYS A 64 -10.28 17.30 -0.87
N ILE A 65 -9.28 16.93 -0.06
CA ILE A 65 -8.46 17.89 0.69
C ILE A 65 -7.87 18.98 -0.22
N LEU A 66 -7.54 18.65 -1.46
CA LEU A 66 -6.94 19.58 -2.43
C LEU A 66 -7.93 20.67 -2.89
N SER A 67 -9.22 20.44 -2.72
CA SER A 67 -10.29 21.40 -3.07
C SER A 67 -10.70 22.30 -1.91
N VAL A 68 -10.38 21.92 -0.66
CA VAL A 68 -10.68 22.69 0.56
C VAL A 68 -10.14 24.12 0.52
N PRO A 69 -8.91 24.39 0.02
CA PRO A 69 -8.43 25.75 -0.03
C PRO A 69 -9.31 26.70 -0.85
N LYS A 70 -9.96 26.18 -1.91
CA LYS A 70 -10.89 26.97 -2.72
C LYS A 70 -12.11 27.38 -1.88
N VAL A 71 -12.64 26.45 -1.09
CA VAL A 71 -13.76 26.70 -0.17
C VAL A 71 -13.37 27.73 0.90
N ILE A 72 -12.21 27.56 1.53
CA ILE A 72 -11.73 28.46 2.58
C ILE A 72 -11.50 29.87 2.03
N HIS A 73 -10.85 30.03 0.87
CA HIS A 73 -10.60 31.34 0.28
C HIS A 73 -11.89 32.11 -0.05
N GLN A 74 -13.00 31.40 -0.28
CA GLN A 74 -14.29 32.00 -0.57
C GLN A 74 -15.06 32.37 0.70
N SER A 75 -14.89 31.63 1.80
CA SER A 75 -15.61 31.83 3.06
C SER A 75 -14.82 32.58 4.14
N SER A 76 -13.49 32.67 4.03
CA SER A 76 -12.60 33.19 5.06
C SER A 76 -11.35 33.86 4.47
N SER A 77 -10.83 34.86 5.17
CA SER A 77 -9.54 35.50 4.87
C SER A 77 -8.35 34.80 5.53
N ALA A 78 -8.54 33.59 6.07
CA ALA A 78 -7.48 32.86 6.77
C ALA A 78 -6.29 32.56 5.84
N ALA A 79 -5.08 32.67 6.38
CA ALA A 79 -3.88 32.26 5.65
C ALA A 79 -3.81 30.73 5.63
N ILE A 80 -3.72 30.14 4.44
CA ILE A 80 -3.65 28.69 4.26
C ILE A 80 -2.19 28.25 4.16
N ILE A 81 -1.80 27.30 5.00
CA ILE A 81 -0.45 26.72 5.03
C ILE A 81 -0.58 25.21 4.81
N PRO A 82 -0.31 24.72 3.59
CA PRO A 82 -0.25 23.28 3.36
C PRO A 82 1.00 22.69 4.05
N TYR A 83 0.83 21.50 4.60
CA TYR A 83 1.90 20.75 5.25
C TYR A 83 1.81 19.26 4.92
N ILE A 84 2.89 18.52 5.08
CA ILE A 84 2.85 17.05 5.03
C ILE A 84 3.42 16.45 6.32
N THR A 85 2.91 15.29 6.69
CA THR A 85 3.40 14.49 7.82
C THR A 85 4.36 13.40 7.37
N SER A 86 4.11 12.85 6.17
CA SER A 86 4.94 11.83 5.54
C SER A 86 6.22 12.41 4.95
N SER A 87 7.34 11.72 5.16
CA SER A 87 8.65 12.02 4.55
C SER A 87 8.85 11.33 3.20
N THR A 88 7.82 10.72 2.63
CA THR A 88 7.94 10.02 1.33
C THR A 88 8.17 11.00 0.18
N LYS A 89 9.08 10.65 -0.75
CA LYS A 89 9.45 11.52 -1.89
C LYS A 89 8.24 11.93 -2.73
N GLU A 90 7.25 11.04 -2.88
CA GLU A 90 6.02 11.31 -3.63
C GLU A 90 5.19 12.44 -3.00
N GLN A 91 5.02 12.43 -1.68
CA GLN A 91 4.24 13.44 -0.97
C GLN A 91 4.96 14.79 -0.93
N THR A 92 6.29 14.77 -0.80
CA THR A 92 7.11 15.97 -0.96
C THR A 92 6.92 16.60 -2.34
N ARG A 93 6.99 15.80 -3.42
CA ARG A 93 6.78 16.28 -4.79
C ARG A 93 5.36 16.83 -4.99
N LYS A 94 4.33 16.20 -4.39
CA LYS A 94 2.94 16.68 -4.43
C LYS A 94 2.78 18.05 -3.75
N LEU A 95 3.42 18.25 -2.60
CA LEU A 95 3.42 19.54 -1.91
C LEU A 95 4.23 20.61 -2.67
N GLU A 96 5.35 20.23 -3.28
CA GLU A 96 6.15 21.12 -4.13
C GLU A 96 5.35 21.63 -5.34
N ALA A 97 4.61 20.74 -6.00
CA ALA A 97 3.74 21.04 -7.13
C ALA A 97 2.59 22.01 -6.79
N ALA A 98 2.26 22.20 -5.51
CA ALA A 98 1.28 23.19 -5.07
C ALA A 98 1.86 24.61 -5.13
N THR A 99 2.12 25.13 -6.34
CA THR A 99 2.81 26.41 -6.60
C THR A 99 2.10 27.62 -6.01
N ASN A 100 0.79 27.52 -5.77
CA ASN A 100 -0.05 28.63 -5.31
C ASN A 100 0.16 29.03 -3.85
N TYR A 101 0.97 28.29 -3.07
CA TYR A 101 1.20 28.60 -1.66
C TYR A 101 2.64 29.03 -1.41
N THR A 102 2.80 30.27 -0.94
CA THR A 102 4.10 30.86 -0.62
C THR A 102 4.78 30.22 0.59
N HIS A 103 3.99 29.76 1.56
CA HIS A 103 4.50 29.14 2.79
C HIS A 103 4.02 27.70 2.87
N LYS A 104 4.96 26.78 3.05
CA LYS A 104 4.73 25.33 3.11
C LYS A 104 5.51 24.73 4.28
N LEU A 105 5.01 23.66 4.87
CA LEU A 105 5.67 22.94 5.96
C LEU A 105 6.02 21.51 5.54
N TYR A 106 7.29 21.15 5.76
CA TYR A 106 7.82 19.81 5.51
C TYR A 106 8.18 19.13 6.83
N PRO A 107 8.27 17.79 6.87
CA PRO A 107 8.66 17.05 8.05
C PRO A 107 10.15 17.29 8.39
N PRO A 108 10.56 17.19 9.67
CA PRO A 108 9.71 16.95 10.83
C PRO A 108 8.96 18.22 11.27
N LEU A 109 7.66 18.08 11.50
CA LEU A 109 6.83 19.17 11.99
C LEU A 109 7.17 19.46 13.46
N SER A 110 7.21 20.74 13.81
CA SER A 110 7.46 21.16 15.19
C SER A 110 6.77 22.49 15.48
N GLY A 111 6.40 22.70 16.76
CA GLY A 111 5.83 23.97 17.21
C GLY A 111 6.69 25.20 16.85
N PRO A 112 8.02 25.19 17.04
CA PRO A 112 8.89 26.26 16.57
C PRO A 112 8.84 26.51 15.05
N ALA A 113 8.70 25.46 14.23
CA ALA A 113 8.59 25.62 12.77
C ALA A 113 7.31 26.36 12.38
N ILE A 114 6.18 25.99 12.99
CA ILE A 114 4.89 26.66 12.78
C ILE A 114 4.95 28.13 13.18
N MET A 115 5.51 28.43 14.36
CA MET A 115 5.68 29.82 14.82
C MET A 115 6.53 30.65 13.87
N ARG A 116 7.64 30.09 13.35
CA ARG A 116 8.49 30.81 12.39
C ARG A 116 7.74 31.20 11.12
N ILE A 117 6.86 30.33 10.61
CA ILE A 117 6.05 30.62 9.44
C ILE A 117 5.00 31.70 9.75
N ILE A 118 4.29 31.58 10.87
CA ILE A 118 3.32 32.59 11.30
C ILE A 118 4.02 33.96 11.40
N SER A 119 5.14 34.06 12.10
CA SER A 119 5.90 35.32 12.19
C SER A 119 6.42 35.82 10.84
N LYS A 120 6.75 34.93 9.90
CA LYS A 120 7.16 35.31 8.54
C LYS A 120 5.98 35.92 7.76
N ILE A 121 4.79 35.33 7.87
CA ILE A 121 3.56 35.84 7.26
C ILE A 121 3.21 37.21 7.85
N GLU A 122 3.25 37.36 9.17
CA GLU A 122 2.95 38.62 9.86
C GLU A 122 3.90 39.74 9.46
N ARG A 123 5.21 39.43 9.34
CA ARG A 123 6.21 40.40 8.85
C ARG A 123 5.94 40.82 7.42
N GLN A 124 5.67 39.87 6.52
CA GLN A 124 5.35 40.17 5.12
C GLN A 124 4.08 41.02 4.99
N ALA A 125 3.05 40.75 5.80
CA ALA A 125 1.85 41.57 5.85
C ALA A 125 2.13 42.98 6.38
N ALA A 126 2.96 43.11 7.42
CA ALA A 126 3.35 44.41 7.98
C ALA A 126 4.21 45.25 7.04
N ASP A 127 5.10 44.61 6.27
CA ASP A 127 5.96 45.27 5.28
C ASP A 127 5.13 45.71 4.06
N ALA A 128 4.18 44.89 3.60
CA ALA A 128 3.24 45.25 2.54
C ALA A 128 2.34 46.44 2.91
N ALA A 129 2.01 46.60 4.20
CA ALA A 129 1.23 47.74 4.69
C ALA A 129 2.03 49.06 4.78
N LYS A 130 3.37 49.01 4.78
CA LYS A 130 4.23 50.19 4.94
C LYS A 130 4.72 50.81 3.62
N ASP A 131 4.68 50.08 2.51
CA ASP A 131 5.11 50.59 1.20
C ASP A 131 4.27 49.97 0.05
N PRO A 132 3.09 50.54 -0.27
CA PRO A 132 2.23 50.04 -1.35
C PRO A 132 2.82 50.26 -2.76
N THR A 133 3.95 50.96 -2.88
CA THR A 133 4.53 51.40 -4.16
C THR A 133 5.61 50.47 -4.72
N ARG A 134 6.09 49.47 -3.97
CA ARG A 134 7.22 48.62 -4.38
C ARG A 134 6.88 47.23 -4.96
N HIS A 135 5.62 46.82 -5.01
CA HIS A 135 5.24 45.46 -5.47
C HIS A 135 4.59 45.34 -6.85
N ARG A 136 4.61 46.39 -7.68
CA ARG A 136 4.02 46.33 -9.04
C ARG A 136 4.89 45.60 -10.09
N SER A 137 5.98 44.95 -9.69
CA SER A 137 6.91 44.28 -10.63
C SER A 137 7.24 42.82 -10.27
N LEU A 138 6.33 42.10 -9.60
CA LEU A 138 6.47 40.63 -9.41
C LEU A 138 5.15 39.83 -9.48
N ASN A 139 4.03 40.43 -9.91
CA ASN A 139 2.77 39.71 -10.12
C ASN A 139 2.22 40.04 -11.50
N LEU A 140 2.69 39.34 -12.53
CA LEU A 140 2.05 39.20 -13.84
C LEU A 140 2.72 38.05 -14.60
N GLU A 141 2.42 36.82 -14.16
CA GLU A 141 2.06 35.78 -15.13
C GLU A 141 0.64 35.35 -14.79
N ASP A 142 -0.27 35.90 -15.57
CA ASP A 142 -1.67 35.53 -15.67
C ASP A 142 -1.80 34.03 -15.96
N ASN A 143 -2.38 33.31 -15.01
CA ASN A 143 -3.31 32.24 -15.34
C ASN A 143 -4.53 32.34 -14.42
N SER A 144 -5.45 33.21 -14.85
CA SER A 144 -6.89 33.20 -14.62
C SER A 144 -7.42 32.41 -13.40
N ILE A 145 -7.33 33.01 -12.22
CA ILE A 145 -8.39 32.86 -11.22
C ILE A 145 -9.22 34.12 -11.29
N ILE A 146 -10.31 34.04 -12.05
CA ILE A 146 -11.38 35.02 -12.01
C ILE A 146 -11.86 35.05 -10.56
N ASN A 147 -11.58 36.15 -9.85
CA ASN A 147 -12.24 36.48 -8.60
C ASN A 147 -13.71 36.79 -8.92
N VAL A 148 -14.50 35.74 -9.15
CA VAL A 148 -15.95 35.84 -9.13
C VAL A 148 -16.30 36.14 -7.68
N LYS A 149 -16.75 37.37 -7.41
CA LYS A 149 -17.50 37.74 -6.20
C LYS A 149 -18.86 36.99 -6.20
N GLY A 150 -18.83 35.67 -6.27
CA GLY A 150 -19.95 34.80 -5.99
C GLY A 150 -19.86 34.48 -4.51
N SER A 151 -20.82 34.99 -3.74
CA SER A 151 -21.05 34.50 -2.39
C SER A 151 -21.18 32.99 -2.46
N PHE A 152 -20.29 32.24 -1.81
CA PHE A 152 -20.44 30.78 -1.67
C PHE A 152 -21.72 30.55 -0.87
N GLY A 153 -22.79 30.17 -1.58
CA GLY A 153 -24.10 30.01 -0.98
C GLY A 153 -24.12 28.78 -0.07
N ALA A 154 -25.08 28.74 0.86
CA ALA A 154 -25.34 27.53 1.66
C ALA A 154 -25.52 26.29 0.77
N GLU A 155 -26.07 26.45 -0.44
CA GLU A 155 -26.26 25.40 -1.44
C GLU A 155 -24.94 24.82 -2.00
N ASP A 156 -23.91 25.63 -2.21
CA ASP A 156 -22.61 25.17 -2.74
C ASP A 156 -21.82 24.40 -1.67
N LEU A 157 -21.90 24.85 -0.41
CA LEU A 157 -21.34 24.12 0.73
C LEU A 157 -22.07 22.78 0.93
N GLU A 158 -23.40 22.79 0.84
CA GLU A 158 -24.19 21.57 0.99
C GLU A 158 -23.90 20.57 -0.14
N LYS A 159 -23.71 21.05 -1.37
CA LYS A 159 -23.25 20.23 -2.49
C LYS A 159 -21.87 19.65 -2.25
N PHE A 160 -20.92 20.46 -1.78
CA PHE A 160 -19.56 19.98 -1.45
C PHE A 160 -19.56 18.93 -0.33
N LEU A 161 -20.36 19.13 0.71
CA LEU A 161 -20.51 18.16 1.81
C LEU A 161 -21.19 16.87 1.34
N LYS A 162 -22.22 16.95 0.49
CA LYS A 162 -22.84 15.78 -0.16
C LYS A 162 -21.86 15.04 -1.05
N ASP A 163 -21.02 15.76 -1.78
CA ASP A 163 -20.00 15.16 -2.62
C ASP A 163 -18.97 14.39 -1.76
N ILE A 164 -18.54 14.92 -0.61
CA ILE A 164 -17.68 14.20 0.35
C ILE A 164 -18.38 12.92 0.82
N GLU A 165 -19.64 13.02 1.24
CA GLU A 165 -20.42 11.90 1.75
C GLU A 165 -20.65 10.80 0.71
N ASN A 166 -20.88 11.19 -0.55
CA ASN A 166 -20.99 10.25 -1.67
C ASN A 166 -19.66 9.53 -1.93
N SER A 167 -18.52 10.23 -1.86
CA SER A 167 -17.20 9.61 -2.04
C SER A 167 -16.87 8.61 -0.93
N GLU A 168 -17.29 8.88 0.31
CA GLU A 168 -17.10 7.95 1.43
C GLU A 168 -18.02 6.73 1.32
N LYS A 169 -19.27 6.92 0.88
CA LYS A 169 -20.20 5.83 0.58
C LYS A 169 -19.72 4.96 -0.58
N GLU A 170 -19.25 5.56 -1.68
CA GLU A 170 -18.68 4.83 -2.82
C GLU A 170 -17.47 3.99 -2.41
N LYS A 171 -16.60 4.50 -1.53
CA LYS A 171 -15.48 3.72 -0.97
C LYS A 171 -15.94 2.57 -0.08
N ALA A 172 -16.97 2.78 0.74
CA ALA A 172 -17.54 1.72 1.58
C ALA A 172 -18.24 0.63 0.75
N ASP A 173 -19.03 1.03 -0.26
CA ASP A 173 -19.71 0.12 -1.17
C ASP A 173 -18.71 -0.66 -2.04
N ALA A 174 -17.60 -0.04 -2.47
CA ALA A 174 -16.51 -0.72 -3.16
C ALA A 174 -15.79 -1.75 -2.27
N LYS A 175 -15.56 -1.44 -0.98
CA LYS A 175 -14.98 -2.38 -0.01
C LYS A 175 -15.89 -3.58 0.22
N LYS A 176 -17.19 -3.32 0.38
CA LYS A 176 -18.21 -4.36 0.52
C LYS A 176 -18.32 -5.24 -0.72
N THR A 177 -18.32 -4.63 -1.91
CA THR A 177 -18.33 -5.35 -3.20
C THR A 177 -17.09 -6.23 -3.36
N LEU A 178 -15.92 -5.75 -2.92
CA LEU A 178 -14.67 -6.52 -2.96
C LEU A 178 -14.72 -7.70 -1.98
N ALA A 179 -15.23 -7.50 -0.76
CA ALA A 179 -15.43 -8.55 0.22
C ALA A 179 -16.42 -9.61 -0.30
N ASP A 180 -17.56 -9.20 -0.84
CA ASP A 180 -18.57 -10.10 -1.43
C ASP A 180 -18.02 -10.89 -2.63
N ALA A 181 -17.21 -10.23 -3.48
CA ALA A 181 -16.53 -10.89 -4.60
C ALA A 181 -15.54 -11.96 -4.12
N LEU A 182 -14.78 -11.68 -3.06
CA LEU A 182 -13.86 -12.65 -2.45
C LEU A 182 -14.58 -13.81 -1.80
N LEU A 183 -15.67 -13.53 -1.09
CA LEU A 183 -16.48 -14.53 -0.41
C LEU A 183 -17.12 -15.48 -1.43
N LYS A 184 -17.69 -14.93 -2.52
CA LYS A 184 -18.21 -15.71 -3.64
C LYS A 184 -17.12 -16.51 -4.36
N ARG A 185 -15.93 -15.92 -4.57
CA ARG A 185 -14.76 -16.58 -5.15
C ARG A 185 -14.32 -17.76 -4.27
N ASN A 186 -14.23 -17.59 -2.96
CA ASN A 186 -13.75 -18.61 -2.05
C ASN A 186 -14.77 -19.75 -1.87
N GLN A 187 -16.06 -19.43 -1.71
CA GLN A 187 -17.12 -20.44 -1.53
C GLN A 187 -17.41 -21.26 -2.79
N ALA A 188 -17.38 -20.65 -3.99
CA ALA A 188 -17.59 -21.38 -5.24
C ALA A 188 -16.44 -22.37 -5.51
N LYS A 189 -15.21 -21.99 -5.16
CA LYS A 189 -13.99 -22.77 -5.41
C LYS A 189 -13.78 -23.91 -4.40
N LEU A 190 -14.17 -23.75 -3.13
CA LEU A 190 -13.97 -24.80 -2.12
C LEU A 190 -14.82 -26.06 -2.41
N LYS A 191 -15.97 -25.89 -3.09
CA LYS A 191 -16.89 -27.00 -3.39
C LYS A 191 -16.50 -27.82 -4.62
N SER A 192 -15.59 -27.31 -5.47
CA SER A 192 -15.23 -27.94 -6.76
C SER A 192 -13.84 -28.58 -6.79
N LEU A 193 -13.00 -28.35 -5.79
CA LEU A 193 -11.61 -28.82 -5.79
C LEU A 193 -11.50 -30.22 -5.16
N GLN A 194 -11.35 -31.25 -6.00
CA GLN A 194 -10.86 -32.56 -5.57
C GLN A 194 -9.36 -32.62 -5.82
N LEU A 195 -8.56 -32.71 -4.76
CA LEU A 195 -7.11 -32.79 -4.87
C LEU A 195 -6.72 -34.08 -5.60
N GLN A 196 -6.19 -33.96 -6.81
CA GLN A 196 -5.47 -35.03 -7.47
C GLN A 196 -3.99 -34.63 -7.52
N SER A 197 -3.09 -35.52 -7.08
CA SER A 197 -1.66 -35.35 -7.34
C SER A 197 -1.43 -35.23 -8.84
N LEU A 198 -0.46 -34.42 -9.28
CA LEU A 198 -0.12 -34.34 -10.70
C LEU A 198 0.20 -35.73 -11.24
N ASP A 199 -0.67 -36.25 -12.10
CA ASP A 199 -0.41 -37.48 -12.84
C ASP A 199 0.80 -37.27 -13.76
N GLU A 200 1.66 -38.27 -13.88
CA GLU A 200 2.84 -38.27 -14.76
C GLU A 200 2.46 -37.99 -16.21
N LYS A 201 1.25 -38.41 -16.63
CA LYS A 201 0.72 -38.07 -17.95
C LYS A 201 0.52 -36.55 -18.11
N LEU A 202 -0.02 -35.88 -17.10
CA LEU A 202 -0.21 -34.43 -17.14
C LEU A 202 1.12 -33.70 -17.10
N LYS A 203 2.09 -34.16 -16.28
CA LYS A 203 3.46 -33.60 -16.26
C LYS A 203 4.12 -33.66 -17.64
N SER A 204 4.06 -34.81 -18.31
CA SER A 204 4.64 -34.97 -19.65
C SER A 204 3.98 -34.08 -20.70
N LEU A 205 2.67 -33.86 -20.59
CA LEU A 205 1.92 -32.95 -21.46
C LEU A 205 2.33 -31.50 -21.22
N LEU A 206 2.38 -31.08 -19.94
CA LEU A 206 2.80 -29.74 -19.53
C LEU A 206 4.22 -29.44 -20.01
N GLN A 207 5.15 -30.37 -19.83
CA GLN A 207 6.53 -30.26 -20.28
C GLN A 207 6.59 -30.05 -21.79
N LYS A 208 5.96 -30.93 -22.57
CA LYS A 208 5.95 -30.81 -24.03
C LYS A 208 5.38 -29.46 -24.48
N LYS A 209 4.27 -29.04 -23.89
CA LYS A 209 3.60 -27.78 -24.21
C LYS A 209 4.41 -26.56 -23.79
N PHE A 210 5.11 -26.64 -22.66
CA PHE A 210 6.03 -25.60 -22.23
C PHE A 210 7.17 -25.44 -23.23
N GLU A 211 7.74 -26.54 -23.72
CA GLU A 211 8.80 -26.50 -24.75
C GLU A 211 8.30 -25.92 -26.08
N ASP A 212 7.11 -26.33 -26.53
CA ASP A 212 6.53 -25.87 -27.81
C ASP A 212 6.14 -24.38 -27.76
N ASP A 213 5.46 -23.94 -26.69
CA ASP A 213 4.75 -22.66 -26.67
C ASP A 213 5.46 -21.57 -25.86
N VAL A 214 6.17 -21.93 -24.78
CA VAL A 214 6.69 -20.96 -23.78
C VAL A 214 8.19 -20.76 -23.88
N LYS A 215 8.95 -21.85 -24.00
CA LYS A 215 10.41 -21.84 -23.95
C LYS A 215 11.02 -20.90 -24.99
N ASN A 216 10.56 -20.97 -26.23
CA ASN A 216 11.05 -20.11 -27.31
C ASN A 216 10.74 -18.63 -27.07
N GLN A 217 9.53 -18.31 -26.59
CA GLN A 217 9.14 -16.94 -26.28
C GLN A 217 9.95 -16.37 -25.11
N MET A 218 10.21 -17.16 -24.07
CA MET A 218 11.09 -16.75 -22.96
C MET A 218 12.51 -16.48 -23.45
N MET A 219 13.04 -17.31 -24.36
CA MET A 219 14.36 -17.09 -24.96
C MET A 219 14.42 -15.78 -25.76
N GLU A 220 13.41 -15.49 -26.58
CA GLU A 220 13.32 -14.25 -27.35
C GLU A 220 13.20 -13.00 -26.46
N MET A 221 12.39 -13.07 -25.39
CA MET A 221 12.25 -11.98 -24.42
C MET A 221 13.58 -11.64 -23.73
N VAL A 222 14.39 -12.65 -23.43
CA VAL A 222 15.71 -12.45 -22.84
C VAL A 222 16.70 -11.83 -23.83
N GLN A 223 16.73 -12.32 -25.07
CA GLN A 223 17.63 -11.81 -26.11
C GLN A 223 17.35 -10.33 -26.42
N THR A 224 16.07 -9.99 -26.59
CA THR A 224 15.64 -8.60 -26.82
C THR A 224 15.96 -7.65 -25.66
N SER A 225 15.95 -8.15 -24.42
CA SER A 225 16.36 -7.36 -23.25
C SER A 225 17.87 -7.15 -23.18
N HIS A 226 18.67 -8.07 -23.73
CA HIS A 226 20.13 -7.98 -23.72
C HIS A 226 20.69 -7.00 -24.75
N ASP A 227 20.01 -6.84 -25.89
CA ASP A 227 20.41 -5.91 -26.95
C ASP A 227 20.10 -4.42 -26.63
N GLY A 228 19.27 -4.15 -25.61
CA GLY A 228 18.86 -2.80 -25.21
C GLY A 228 19.73 -2.12 -24.15
N GLU A 229 20.48 -2.89 -23.34
CA GLU A 229 21.33 -2.36 -22.28
C GLU A 229 22.81 -2.65 -22.58
N ASN A 230 23.55 -1.60 -22.94
CA ASN A 230 25.02 -1.63 -22.94
C ASN A 230 25.50 -2.12 -21.57
N ALA A 231 26.02 -3.34 -21.55
CA ALA A 231 26.56 -4.04 -20.41
C ALA A 231 27.46 -3.15 -19.55
N THR A 232 26.96 -2.71 -18.39
CA THR A 232 27.83 -2.49 -17.24
C THR A 232 28.09 -3.86 -16.62
N ALA A 233 29.16 -4.48 -17.12
CA ALA A 233 29.75 -5.67 -16.54
C ALA A 233 30.08 -5.41 -15.06
N GLY A 234 29.38 -6.11 -14.17
CA GLY A 234 29.70 -6.11 -12.74
C GLY A 234 28.48 -6.28 -11.86
N THR A 235 27.88 -7.48 -11.83
CA THR A 235 27.11 -7.89 -10.66
C THR A 235 27.28 -9.39 -10.44
N ASP A 236 27.56 -9.72 -9.18
CA ASP A 236 27.84 -11.06 -8.66
C ASP A 236 26.89 -12.15 -9.22
N LYS A 237 27.48 -13.17 -9.84
CA LYS A 237 26.81 -14.41 -10.26
C LYS A 237 26.20 -15.23 -9.10
N SER A 238 26.36 -14.77 -7.86
CA SER A 238 25.93 -15.46 -6.63
C SER A 238 24.59 -14.98 -6.08
N SER A 239 24.12 -13.79 -6.51
CA SER A 239 22.91 -13.19 -5.94
C SER A 239 21.65 -13.75 -6.60
N VAL A 240 20.77 -14.32 -5.79
CA VAL A 240 19.43 -14.75 -6.22
C VAL A 240 18.66 -13.49 -6.66
N ARG A 241 18.36 -13.41 -7.96
CA ARG A 241 17.52 -12.35 -8.52
C ARG A 241 16.05 -12.73 -8.36
N LYS A 242 15.20 -11.70 -8.33
CA LYS A 242 13.76 -11.69 -8.01
C LYS A 242 13.06 -13.01 -8.35
N LEU A 243 12.42 -13.63 -7.36
CA LEU A 243 11.54 -14.78 -7.58
C LEU A 243 10.12 -14.29 -7.74
N LEU A 244 9.53 -14.65 -8.86
CA LEU A 244 8.14 -14.43 -9.12
C LEU A 244 7.32 -15.63 -8.64
N CYS A 245 6.19 -15.36 -7.99
CA CYS A 245 5.23 -16.38 -7.59
C CYS A 245 3.86 -16.08 -8.19
N VAL A 246 3.24 -17.13 -8.74
CA VAL A 246 1.87 -17.12 -9.25
C VAL A 246 1.06 -18.15 -8.49
N ILE A 247 -0.09 -17.75 -7.96
CA ILE A 247 -1.04 -18.66 -7.34
C ILE A 247 -1.86 -19.32 -8.43
N VAL A 248 -1.73 -20.65 -8.57
CA VAL A 248 -2.50 -21.45 -9.52
C VAL A 248 -3.61 -22.16 -8.77
N GLN A 249 -4.83 -22.03 -9.26
CA GLN A 249 -6.02 -22.67 -8.69
C GLN A 249 -6.89 -23.23 -9.82
N SER A 250 -6.77 -24.53 -10.09
CA SER A 250 -7.67 -25.28 -10.97
C SER A 250 -8.12 -26.57 -10.27
N ALA A 251 -9.09 -27.26 -10.86
CA ALA A 251 -9.61 -28.53 -10.34
C ALA A 251 -8.52 -29.59 -10.11
N SER A 252 -7.50 -29.61 -10.98
CA SER A 252 -6.42 -30.60 -10.97
C SER A 252 -5.06 -30.05 -10.54
N TRP A 253 -4.89 -28.72 -10.46
CA TRP A 253 -3.61 -28.09 -10.19
C TRP A 253 -3.77 -26.89 -9.24
N CYS A 254 -3.32 -27.06 -7.99
CA CYS A 254 -3.50 -26.06 -6.94
C CYS A 254 -2.17 -25.85 -6.21
N GLY A 255 -1.65 -24.62 -6.18
CA GLY A 255 -0.37 -24.35 -5.55
C GLY A 255 0.33 -23.07 -6.01
N TYR A 256 1.65 -23.06 -5.85
CA TYR A 256 2.52 -21.95 -6.22
C TYR A 256 3.39 -22.33 -7.43
N LEU A 257 3.27 -21.56 -8.50
CA LEU A 257 4.20 -21.60 -9.62
C LEU A 257 5.26 -20.51 -9.40
N LEU A 258 6.52 -20.92 -9.29
CA LEU A 258 7.66 -20.01 -9.18
C LEU A 258 8.36 -19.87 -10.52
N VAL A 259 8.77 -18.65 -10.81
CA VAL A 259 9.68 -18.35 -11.91
C VAL A 259 10.85 -17.56 -11.36
N SER A 260 12.07 -17.99 -11.69
CA SER A 260 13.29 -17.26 -11.34
C SER A 260 14.20 -17.20 -12.55
N SER A 261 14.87 -16.07 -12.71
CA SER A 261 15.87 -15.86 -13.75
C SER A 261 17.12 -15.27 -13.15
N GLN A 262 18.28 -15.71 -13.63
CA GLN A 262 19.57 -15.07 -13.34
C GLN A 262 19.77 -13.74 -14.10
N ILE A 263 18.90 -13.46 -15.07
CA ILE A 263 18.89 -12.21 -15.85
C ILE A 263 17.85 -11.27 -15.24
N GLU A 264 18.09 -9.95 -15.32
CA GLU A 264 17.06 -8.99 -14.93
C GLU A 264 15.97 -8.98 -16.00
N ILE A 265 14.73 -9.27 -15.60
CA ILE A 265 13.62 -9.34 -16.53
C ILE A 265 12.41 -8.58 -15.97
N ASN A 266 11.62 -8.02 -16.88
CA ASN A 266 10.33 -7.44 -16.60
C ASN A 266 9.31 -8.54 -16.25
N ASN A 267 8.82 -8.51 -15.02
CA ASN A 267 7.83 -9.47 -14.55
C ASN A 267 6.51 -9.38 -15.35
N ASP A 268 6.12 -8.24 -15.90
CA ASP A 268 4.82 -8.13 -16.58
C ASP A 268 4.78 -8.93 -17.90
N ASP A 269 5.92 -9.11 -18.56
CA ASP A 269 6.03 -9.87 -19.80
C ASP A 269 5.92 -11.38 -19.53
N TYR A 270 6.62 -11.86 -18.49
CA TYR A 270 6.53 -13.24 -18.02
C TYR A 270 5.14 -13.58 -17.49
N LYS A 271 4.48 -12.61 -16.84
CA LYS A 271 3.12 -12.77 -16.35
C LYS A 271 2.17 -13.18 -17.46
N SER A 272 2.19 -12.41 -18.56
CA SER A 272 1.25 -12.59 -19.67
C SER A 272 1.48 -13.93 -20.35
N LEU A 273 2.76 -14.30 -20.54
CA LEU A 273 3.15 -15.58 -21.12
C LEU A 273 2.75 -16.78 -20.25
N ILE A 274 3.09 -16.75 -18.96
CA ILE A 274 2.76 -17.82 -18.02
C ILE A 274 1.24 -17.95 -17.84
N GLN A 275 0.52 -16.83 -17.76
CA GLN A 275 -0.94 -16.86 -17.65
C GLN A 275 -1.59 -17.49 -18.89
N ALA A 276 -1.14 -17.12 -20.09
CA ALA A 276 -1.66 -17.71 -21.33
C ALA A 276 -1.37 -19.21 -21.39
N TRP A 277 -0.16 -19.63 -21.02
CA TRP A 277 0.20 -21.04 -20.94
C TRP A 277 -0.68 -21.81 -19.95
N LEU A 278 -0.83 -21.31 -18.72
CA LEU A 278 -1.67 -21.96 -17.71
C LEU A 278 -3.13 -22.07 -18.17
N GLN A 279 -3.66 -21.05 -18.84
CA GLN A 279 -5.04 -21.05 -19.36
C GLN A 279 -5.25 -22.06 -20.49
N ASP A 280 -4.25 -22.31 -21.34
CA ASP A 280 -4.33 -23.35 -22.40
C ASP A 280 -4.27 -24.76 -21.80
N GLN A 281 -3.49 -24.95 -20.72
CA GLN A 281 -3.23 -26.28 -20.17
C GLN A 281 -4.23 -26.73 -19.09
N LEU A 282 -4.80 -25.81 -18.33
CA LEU A 282 -5.65 -26.13 -17.19
C LEU A 282 -7.12 -25.88 -17.48
N VAL A 283 -7.89 -26.97 -17.48
CA VAL A 283 -9.36 -26.91 -17.47
C VAL A 283 -9.82 -26.25 -16.15
N ASP A 284 -10.77 -25.33 -16.27
CA ASP A 284 -11.35 -24.60 -15.13
C ASP A 284 -10.32 -23.84 -14.27
N LEU A 285 -9.23 -23.35 -14.88
CA LEU A 285 -8.32 -22.44 -14.21
C LEU A 285 -9.07 -21.19 -13.76
N ALA A 286 -9.03 -20.91 -12.46
CA ALA A 286 -9.57 -19.67 -11.95
C ALA A 286 -8.84 -18.47 -12.55
N GLU A 287 -9.59 -17.39 -12.82
CA GLU A 287 -9.00 -16.15 -13.29
C GLU A 287 -7.90 -15.68 -12.33
N ILE A 288 -6.67 -15.61 -12.87
CA ILE A 288 -5.49 -15.10 -12.18
C ILE A 288 -5.65 -13.59 -12.09
N SER A 289 -5.97 -13.11 -10.90
CA SER A 289 -6.13 -11.68 -10.66
C SER A 289 -4.77 -11.00 -10.50
N LYS A 290 -4.75 -9.67 -10.52
CA LYS A 290 -3.56 -8.89 -10.17
C LYS A 290 -3.02 -9.17 -8.76
N TYR A 291 -3.81 -9.78 -7.87
CA TYR A 291 -3.43 -10.12 -6.50
C TYR A 291 -2.89 -11.56 -6.36
N ASP A 292 -2.96 -12.36 -7.42
CA ASP A 292 -2.46 -13.74 -7.45
C ASP A 292 -1.03 -13.84 -8.01
N TYR A 293 -0.38 -12.68 -8.18
CA TYR A 293 0.91 -12.53 -8.83
C TYR A 293 1.77 -11.55 -8.04
N PHE A 294 2.91 -12.01 -7.53
CA PHE A 294 3.77 -11.18 -6.68
C PHE A 294 5.21 -11.71 -6.60
N GLU A 295 6.15 -10.83 -6.33
CA GLU A 295 7.52 -11.21 -6.00
C GLU A 295 7.59 -11.78 -4.58
N VAL A 296 8.29 -12.91 -4.41
CA VAL A 296 8.54 -13.54 -3.11
C VAL A 296 10.00 -13.40 -2.70
N LYS A 297 10.24 -13.23 -1.41
CA LYS A 297 11.58 -13.25 -0.81
C LYS A 297 11.81 -14.58 -0.10
N LEU A 298 12.83 -15.29 -0.55
CA LEU A 298 13.28 -16.55 0.04
C LEU A 298 14.60 -16.37 0.79
N ASP A 299 14.75 -17.05 1.92
CA ASP A 299 15.92 -17.04 2.80
C ASP A 299 16.99 -18.05 2.31
N VAL A 300 17.37 -17.90 1.05
CA VAL A 300 18.40 -18.69 0.35
C VAL A 300 19.72 -17.91 0.33
N GLY A 301 20.84 -18.59 0.61
CA GLY A 301 22.16 -17.96 0.62
C GLY A 301 22.72 -17.72 -0.78
N ASN A 302 22.39 -18.56 -1.75
CA ASN A 302 22.84 -18.45 -3.14
C ASN A 302 21.91 -19.19 -4.12
N TYR A 303 22.10 -18.96 -5.42
CA TYR A 303 21.31 -19.59 -6.47
C TYR A 303 21.48 -21.12 -6.55
N SER A 304 22.67 -21.64 -6.24
CA SER A 304 22.91 -23.09 -6.24
C SER A 304 22.04 -23.81 -5.22
N GLU A 305 21.92 -23.24 -4.02
CA GLU A 305 21.05 -23.73 -2.95
C GLU A 305 19.56 -23.68 -3.35
N LEU A 306 19.15 -22.58 -4.00
CA LEU A 306 17.80 -22.45 -4.54
C LEU A 306 17.51 -23.53 -5.59
N LYS A 307 18.46 -23.76 -6.50
CA LYS A 307 18.37 -24.76 -7.57
C LYS A 307 18.21 -26.17 -7.00
N THR A 308 19.04 -26.56 -6.03
CA THR A 308 18.93 -27.85 -5.36
C THR A 308 17.56 -28.00 -4.69
N TRP A 309 17.11 -26.98 -3.97
CA TRP A 309 15.81 -27.02 -3.28
C TRP A 309 14.63 -27.20 -4.25
N VAL A 310 14.59 -26.45 -5.36
CA VAL A 310 13.50 -26.62 -6.33
C VAL A 310 13.54 -28.01 -6.98
N GLN A 311 14.73 -28.56 -7.25
CA GLN A 311 14.89 -29.91 -7.80
C GLN A 311 14.35 -31.00 -6.86
N GLU A 312 14.54 -30.84 -5.55
CA GLU A 312 14.13 -31.84 -4.56
C GLU A 312 12.67 -31.71 -4.13
N ARG A 313 12.10 -30.50 -4.13
CA ARG A 313 10.81 -30.22 -3.48
C ARG A 313 9.67 -29.83 -4.42
N SER A 314 9.95 -29.50 -5.68
CA SER A 314 8.89 -29.16 -6.64
C SER A 314 8.27 -30.41 -7.25
N ASP A 315 6.98 -30.32 -7.57
CA ASP A 315 6.23 -31.38 -8.26
C ASP A 315 6.42 -31.33 -9.79
N TYR A 316 6.82 -30.16 -10.29
CA TYR A 316 7.13 -29.89 -11.69
C TYR A 316 8.25 -28.87 -11.76
N LEU A 317 9.18 -29.07 -12.69
CA LEU A 317 10.36 -28.22 -12.85
C LEU A 317 10.84 -28.26 -14.30
N GLU A 318 11.03 -27.07 -14.86
CA GLU A 318 11.68 -26.87 -16.16
C GLU A 318 12.83 -25.88 -16.04
N PHE A 319 13.92 -26.17 -16.73
CA PHE A 319 15.08 -25.29 -16.83
C PHE A 319 15.25 -24.82 -18.27
N ILE A 320 15.60 -23.54 -18.41
CA ILE A 320 15.99 -22.92 -19.67
C ILE A 320 17.37 -22.32 -19.47
N GLU A 321 18.34 -22.75 -20.27
CA GLU A 321 19.69 -22.18 -20.29
C GLU A 321 19.82 -21.21 -21.47
N ILE A 322 20.19 -19.95 -21.17
CA ILE A 322 20.38 -18.89 -22.16
C ILE A 322 21.70 -18.19 -21.85
N ASP A 323 22.68 -18.29 -22.75
CA ASP A 323 23.99 -17.63 -22.63
C ASP A 323 24.69 -17.81 -21.26
N LYS A 324 24.64 -19.04 -20.72
CA LYS A 324 25.16 -19.44 -19.40
C LYS A 324 24.40 -18.88 -18.20
N ASN A 325 23.25 -18.26 -18.42
CA ASN A 325 22.29 -17.92 -17.39
C ASN A 325 21.17 -18.95 -17.38
N GLU A 326 20.59 -19.18 -16.20
CA GLU A 326 19.51 -20.14 -16.01
C GLU A 326 18.21 -19.44 -15.61
N ILE A 327 17.13 -19.89 -16.24
CA ILE A 327 15.76 -19.61 -15.85
C ILE A 327 15.14 -20.94 -15.43
N PHE A 328 14.37 -20.93 -14.36
CA PHE A 328 13.54 -22.07 -14.03
C PHE A 328 12.09 -21.67 -13.82
N VAL A 329 11.21 -22.62 -14.14
CA VAL A 329 9.80 -22.60 -13.81
C VAL A 329 9.53 -23.82 -12.98
N SER A 330 9.09 -23.64 -11.74
CA SER A 330 8.84 -24.73 -10.81
C SER A 330 7.47 -24.62 -10.16
N PHE A 331 6.86 -25.76 -9.84
CA PHE A 331 5.55 -25.80 -9.21
C PHE A 331 5.58 -26.57 -7.90
N PHE A 332 4.93 -26.00 -6.89
CA PHE A 332 4.72 -26.63 -5.60
C PHE A 332 3.23 -26.84 -5.40
N THR A 333 2.80 -28.07 -5.23
CA THR A 333 1.40 -28.43 -4.98
C THR A 333 1.06 -28.15 -3.53
N LEU A 334 -0.07 -27.50 -3.31
CA LEU A 334 -0.61 -27.26 -1.99
C LEU A 334 -2.06 -27.71 -1.91
N ASP A 335 -2.46 -28.13 -0.71
CA ASP A 335 -3.88 -28.23 -0.38
C ASP A 335 -4.53 -26.83 -0.52
N PRO A 336 -5.64 -26.70 -1.27
CA PRO A 336 -6.35 -25.44 -1.48
C PRO A 336 -6.56 -24.64 -0.20
N LYS A 337 -6.78 -25.29 0.94
CA LYS A 337 -6.99 -24.59 2.22
C LYS A 337 -5.84 -23.65 2.60
N TYR A 338 -4.61 -23.95 2.17
CA TYR A 338 -3.45 -23.10 2.44
C TYR A 338 -3.37 -21.87 1.53
N LEU A 339 -3.97 -21.93 0.34
CA LEU A 339 -4.03 -20.80 -0.61
C LEU A 339 -5.20 -19.86 -0.32
N MET A 340 -6.27 -20.38 0.27
CA MET A 340 -7.47 -19.61 0.54
C MET A 340 -7.24 -18.62 1.68
N LEU A 341 -7.85 -17.44 1.53
CA LEU A 341 -7.94 -16.48 2.62
C LEU A 341 -9.28 -16.66 3.31
N GLU A 342 -9.26 -16.71 4.63
CA GLU A 342 -10.47 -16.76 5.44
C GLU A 342 -10.98 -15.32 5.60
N LEU A 343 -12.24 -15.10 5.24
CA LEU A 343 -12.90 -13.82 5.36
C LEU A 343 -13.91 -13.93 6.50
N ASN A 344 -13.81 -13.02 7.47
CA ASN A 344 -14.79 -12.94 8.52
C ASN A 344 -16.06 -12.27 7.97
N GLU A 345 -17.10 -13.06 7.70
CA GLU A 345 -18.32 -12.61 7.01
C GLU A 345 -19.05 -11.48 7.75
N VAL A 346 -18.95 -11.43 9.09
CA VAL A 346 -19.63 -10.43 9.93
C VAL A 346 -18.94 -9.07 9.83
N HIS A 347 -17.65 -9.06 9.49
CA HIS A 347 -16.80 -7.90 9.67
C HIS A 347 -16.02 -7.49 8.42
N GLU A 348 -16.19 -8.23 7.32
CA GLU A 348 -15.58 -7.95 6.01
C GLU A 348 -14.05 -7.76 6.13
N MET A 349 -13.41 -8.58 6.97
CA MET A 349 -11.97 -8.53 7.23
C MET A 349 -11.33 -9.90 7.07
N LEU A 350 -10.12 -9.93 6.52
CA LEU A 350 -9.35 -11.14 6.30
C LEU A 350 -8.74 -11.61 7.62
N GLU A 351 -8.85 -12.90 7.88
CA GLU A 351 -8.26 -13.55 9.05
C GLU A 351 -6.78 -13.84 8.81
N VAL A 352 -5.97 -13.51 9.81
CA VAL A 352 -4.52 -13.65 9.83
C VAL A 352 -4.17 -14.48 11.06
N PRO A 353 -3.96 -15.80 10.89
CA PRO A 353 -3.50 -16.67 11.97
C PRO A 353 -2.21 -16.13 12.60
N ILE A 354 -2.12 -16.11 13.94
CA ILE A 354 -0.97 -15.52 14.63
C ILE A 354 0.34 -16.29 14.37
N ASP A 355 0.23 -17.59 14.07
CA ASP A 355 1.37 -18.42 13.72
C ASP A 355 2.00 -17.95 12.40
N LEU A 356 1.22 -17.42 11.45
CA LEU A 356 1.66 -16.88 10.16
C LEU A 356 2.62 -15.69 10.29
N ILE A 357 2.57 -14.99 11.42
CA ILE A 357 3.32 -13.74 11.62
C ILE A 357 4.66 -14.05 12.28
N ASP A 358 5.75 -13.86 11.54
CA ASP A 358 7.10 -13.93 12.09
C ASP A 358 7.37 -12.75 13.04
N VAL A 359 8.12 -13.01 14.11
CA VAL A 359 8.56 -11.96 15.02
C VAL A 359 9.68 -11.15 14.38
N ASP A 360 9.71 -9.86 14.68
CA ASP A 360 10.75 -8.91 14.26
C ASP A 360 10.90 -8.73 12.73
N ARG A 361 9.99 -9.33 11.93
CA ARG A 361 9.82 -9.11 10.50
C ARG A 361 8.78 -8.01 10.25
N THR A 362 9.06 -7.11 9.30
CA THR A 362 8.12 -6.05 8.93
C THR A 362 6.94 -6.62 8.16
N ILE A 363 5.74 -6.15 8.50
CA ILE A 363 4.48 -6.61 7.92
C ILE A 363 3.95 -5.51 7.01
N ALA A 364 3.66 -5.82 5.75
CA ALA A 364 3.26 -4.81 4.76
C ALA A 364 1.82 -4.28 4.93
N PHE A 365 1.08 -4.77 5.91
CA PHE A 365 -0.33 -4.47 6.14
C PHE A 365 -0.65 -4.24 7.61
N SER A 366 -1.82 -3.68 7.88
CA SER A 366 -2.28 -3.40 9.24
C SER A 366 -2.86 -4.65 9.90
N LEU A 367 -2.56 -4.86 11.19
CA LEU A 367 -3.15 -5.92 11.99
C LEU A 367 -4.07 -5.35 13.06
N PHE A 368 -5.24 -5.98 13.20
CA PHE A 368 -6.25 -5.60 14.16
C PHE A 368 -6.59 -6.77 15.09
N ILE A 369 -6.86 -6.46 16.35
CA ILE A 369 -7.50 -7.38 17.30
C ILE A 369 -9.00 -7.14 17.25
N HIS A 370 -9.77 -8.21 17.12
CA HIS A 370 -11.23 -8.14 17.28
C HIS A 370 -11.61 -8.24 18.75
N LEU A 371 -12.44 -7.30 19.21
CA LEU A 371 -13.07 -7.31 20.53
C LEU A 371 -14.55 -7.73 20.38
N PRO A 372 -14.89 -9.01 20.62
CA PRO A 372 -16.20 -9.55 20.26
C PRO A 372 -17.35 -8.89 21.04
N GLU A 373 -17.12 -8.49 22.30
CA GLU A 373 -18.15 -7.91 23.16
C GLU A 373 -18.73 -6.60 22.61
N ASN A 374 -17.91 -5.77 21.98
CA ASN A 374 -18.31 -4.48 21.43
C ASN A 374 -18.23 -4.41 19.90
N LYS A 375 -17.90 -5.53 19.24
CA LYS A 375 -17.73 -5.64 17.78
C LYS A 375 -16.75 -4.62 17.20
N LYS A 376 -15.73 -4.23 17.97
CA LYS A 376 -14.72 -3.25 17.54
C LYS A 376 -13.42 -3.92 17.18
N TYR A 377 -12.72 -3.29 16.26
CA TYR A 377 -11.35 -3.62 15.91
C TYR A 377 -10.39 -2.62 16.53
N LEU A 378 -9.42 -3.13 17.27
CA LEU A 378 -8.32 -2.32 17.79
C LEU A 378 -7.12 -2.53 16.88
N LEU A 379 -6.67 -1.46 16.23
CA LEU A 379 -5.41 -1.46 15.49
C LEU A 379 -4.27 -1.83 16.44
N TYR A 380 -3.59 -2.92 16.12
CA TYR A 380 -2.52 -3.47 16.94
C TYR A 380 -1.14 -3.23 16.32
N THR A 381 -1.04 -3.31 14.99
CA THR A 381 0.21 -3.07 14.26
C THR A 381 -0.08 -2.29 13.00
N LEU A 382 0.63 -1.18 12.79
CA LEU A 382 0.55 -0.40 11.55
C LEU A 382 1.34 -1.08 10.42
N PRO A 383 1.07 -0.74 9.15
CA PRO A 383 1.87 -1.21 8.03
C PRO A 383 3.35 -0.84 8.21
N LEU A 384 4.21 -1.72 7.73
CA LEU A 384 5.68 -1.65 7.80
C LEU A 384 6.26 -1.70 9.22
N GLN A 385 5.44 -2.01 10.22
CA GLN A 385 5.91 -2.33 11.57
C GLN A 385 6.09 -3.83 11.74
N SER A 386 6.87 -4.22 12.75
CA SER A 386 7.09 -5.61 13.12
C SER A 386 6.40 -5.94 14.44
N LEU A 387 6.07 -7.23 14.61
CA LEU A 387 5.58 -7.78 15.85
C LEU A 387 6.77 -8.28 16.68
N THR A 388 7.02 -7.71 17.85
CA THR A 388 8.10 -8.22 18.72
C THR A 388 7.71 -9.57 19.32
N SER A 389 8.70 -10.37 19.70
CA SER A 389 8.50 -11.62 20.43
C SER A 389 7.63 -11.45 21.69
N SER A 390 7.84 -10.36 22.43
CA SER A 390 7.04 -10.06 23.62
C SER A 390 5.57 -9.74 23.32
N GLN A 391 5.30 -9.07 22.20
CA GLN A 391 3.93 -8.76 21.77
C GLN A 391 3.21 -10.02 21.30
N LYS A 392 3.87 -10.86 20.50
CA LYS A 392 3.31 -12.14 20.06
C LYS A 392 2.96 -13.04 21.25
N GLN A 393 3.86 -13.15 22.23
CA GLN A 393 3.60 -13.94 23.43
C GLN A 393 2.39 -13.39 24.23
N ARG A 394 2.29 -12.07 24.41
CA ARG A 394 1.15 -11.45 25.10
C ARG A 394 -0.19 -11.69 24.41
N LEU A 395 -0.21 -11.77 23.08
CA LEU A 395 -1.40 -12.11 22.31
C LEU A 395 -1.80 -13.57 22.58
N LEU A 396 -0.83 -14.48 22.52
CA LEU A 396 -1.03 -15.91 22.82
C LEU A 396 -1.51 -16.14 24.26
N ASP A 397 -0.90 -15.46 25.24
CA ASP A 397 -1.29 -15.53 26.65
C ASP A 397 -2.74 -15.05 26.89
N LYS A 398 -3.23 -14.17 26.00
CA LYS A 398 -4.62 -13.70 25.99
C LYS A 398 -5.55 -14.54 25.11
N ASN A 399 -5.11 -15.72 24.67
CA ASN A 399 -5.82 -16.63 23.76
C ASN A 399 -6.20 -15.98 22.42
N VAL A 400 -5.44 -14.99 21.94
CA VAL A 400 -5.62 -14.43 20.61
C VAL A 400 -4.89 -15.31 19.58
N GLN A 401 -5.65 -16.17 18.91
CA GLN A 401 -5.13 -17.06 17.85
C GLN A 401 -5.18 -16.43 16.46
N THR A 402 -6.10 -15.49 16.25
CA THR A 402 -6.37 -14.88 14.95
C THR A 402 -6.37 -13.36 15.09
N LEU A 403 -5.61 -12.71 14.23
CA LEU A 403 -5.66 -11.27 13.98
C LEU A 403 -6.40 -11.03 12.68
N PHE A 404 -6.64 -9.77 12.36
CA PHE A 404 -7.42 -9.43 11.17
C PHE A 404 -6.77 -8.29 10.38
N THR A 405 -6.97 -8.29 9.08
CA THR A 405 -6.51 -7.22 8.18
C THR A 405 -7.64 -6.82 7.21
N PRO A 406 -7.72 -5.55 6.79
CA PRO A 406 -8.63 -5.11 5.74
C PRO A 406 -8.42 -5.88 4.43
N VAL A 407 -9.51 -6.08 3.69
CA VAL A 407 -9.53 -6.80 2.41
C VAL A 407 -8.63 -6.17 1.34
N GLU A 408 -8.41 -4.85 1.41
CA GLU A 408 -7.49 -4.13 0.52
C GLU A 408 -6.04 -4.65 0.57
N PHE A 409 -5.65 -5.39 1.62
CA PHE A 409 -4.34 -6.02 1.79
C PHE A 409 -4.29 -7.49 1.35
N GLU A 410 -5.22 -7.93 0.49
CA GLU A 410 -5.29 -9.31 0.00
C GLU A 410 -3.96 -9.79 -0.61
N ALA A 411 -3.33 -8.98 -1.47
CA ALA A 411 -2.08 -9.36 -2.13
C ALA A 411 -0.93 -9.53 -1.14
N GLU A 412 -0.80 -8.62 -0.18
CA GLU A 412 0.25 -8.64 0.81
C GLU A 412 0.10 -9.85 1.75
N LEU A 413 -1.14 -10.22 2.11
CA LEU A 413 -1.40 -11.41 2.93
C LEU A 413 -1.10 -12.71 2.15
N LYS A 414 -1.51 -12.79 0.88
CA LYS A 414 -1.17 -13.93 -0.01
C LYS A 414 0.35 -14.09 -0.16
N LYS A 415 1.04 -12.97 -0.36
CA LYS A 415 2.51 -12.94 -0.42
C LYS A 415 3.14 -13.46 0.87
N LEU A 416 2.67 -13.00 2.03
CA LEU A 416 3.16 -13.49 3.32
C LEU A 416 2.95 -15.00 3.49
N LYS A 417 1.77 -15.52 3.12
CA LYS A 417 1.48 -16.97 3.12
C LYS A 417 2.45 -17.75 2.24
N ALA A 418 2.66 -17.28 1.01
CA ALA A 418 3.59 -17.92 0.07
C ALA A 418 5.03 -17.90 0.60
N GLU A 419 5.52 -16.74 1.03
CA GLU A 419 6.87 -16.61 1.59
C GLU A 419 7.07 -17.51 2.81
N LYS A 420 6.10 -17.57 3.73
CA LYS A 420 6.21 -18.45 4.90
C LYS A 420 6.26 -19.91 4.48
N PHE A 421 5.37 -20.35 3.60
CA PHE A 421 5.34 -21.74 3.13
C PHE A 421 6.66 -22.14 2.46
N LEU A 422 7.11 -21.35 1.48
CA LEU A 422 8.31 -21.65 0.70
C LEU A 422 9.57 -21.63 1.57
N ASN A 423 9.70 -20.65 2.47
CA ASN A 423 10.82 -20.61 3.42
C ASN A 423 10.79 -21.76 4.43
N SER A 424 9.60 -22.17 4.90
CA SER A 424 9.48 -23.33 5.78
C SER A 424 9.93 -24.62 5.07
N SER A 425 9.52 -24.79 3.81
CA SER A 425 9.96 -25.93 2.98
C SER A 425 11.48 -25.94 2.76
N LEU A 426 12.06 -24.77 2.49
CA LEU A 426 13.50 -24.60 2.33
C LEU A 426 14.26 -24.93 3.63
N GLN A 427 13.77 -24.46 4.78
CA GLN A 427 14.38 -24.77 6.08
C GLN A 427 14.30 -26.27 6.40
N GLN A 428 13.20 -26.93 6.06
CA GLN A 428 13.06 -28.37 6.24
C GLN A 428 14.11 -29.15 5.44
N MET A 429 14.36 -28.77 4.17
CA MET A 429 15.44 -29.36 3.38
C MET A 429 16.81 -29.20 4.07
N LYS A 430 17.12 -28.02 4.61
CA LYS A 430 18.39 -27.79 5.32
C LYS A 430 18.56 -28.69 6.54
N GLN A 431 17.48 -29.00 7.24
CA GLN A 431 17.49 -29.91 8.40
C GLN A 431 17.69 -31.36 7.94
N ASP A 432 17.04 -31.76 6.85
CA ASP A 432 17.12 -33.10 6.29
C ASP A 432 18.51 -33.40 5.68
N SER A 433 19.17 -32.40 5.07
CA SER A 433 20.54 -32.55 4.51
C SER A 433 21.66 -32.42 5.55
N GLY A 434 21.35 -31.91 6.75
CA GLY A 434 22.30 -31.69 7.85
C GLY A 434 22.30 -32.79 8.92
N SER A 435 21.40 -33.76 8.82
CA SER A 435 21.32 -34.98 9.64
C SER A 435 21.91 -36.16 8.88
#